data_AF-A0A7C4UT55-F1
#
_entry.id   AF-A0A7C4UT55-F1
#
_cell.length_a   1.000
_cell.length_b   1.000
_cell.length_c   1.000
_cell.angle_alpha   90.00
_cell.angle_beta   90.00
_cell.angle_gamma   90.00
#
_symmetry.space_group_name_H-M   'P 1'
#
loop_
_entity.id
_entity.type
_entity.pdbx_description
1 polymer ?
#
loop_
_entity_poly.entity_id
_entity_poly.type
_entity_poly.pdbx_seq_one_letter_code
_entity_poly.pdbx_strand_id
1 'polypeptide(L)'
;MEICYLIAFPDADDGKAPPAEQFKGIIKDAPYFQPVDIELVTLGEETIVIEGFAVAVTRHRYDGRVQMVECRYSLDNPFASSVLQARTKIQAALQSRYVPETIRQSGLFEEYSILLVHEARPTPDKWIEKNALGLANFIRSQRDVFDKEEMNEILGSRTRYSAEELTLIDWEGAVIIAPKADYRSDIALLKIGNYQLLRYRMLDKSIEDLLDKINESFFQNRRRPRATR
;
A
#
# COMPACT_ATOMS: atom_id res chain seq x y z
N MET A 1 10.44 -15.34 7.04
CA MET A 1 10.24 -14.12 6.22
C MET A 1 9.03 -13.41 6.78
N GLU A 2 8.85 -12.13 6.47
CA GLU A 2 7.73 -11.35 7.01
C GLU A 2 6.95 -10.71 5.86
N ILE A 3 5.65 -10.56 6.02
CA ILE A 3 4.82 -9.74 5.13
C ILE A 3 4.55 -8.42 5.82
N CYS A 4 4.73 -7.33 5.08
CA CYS A 4 4.18 -6.02 5.40
C CYS A 4 3.05 -5.71 4.40
N TYR A 5 1.83 -5.61 4.90
CA TYR A 5 0.65 -5.27 4.13
C TYR A 5 0.18 -3.86 4.50
N LEU A 6 0.11 -2.99 3.50
CA LEU A 6 -0.28 -1.59 3.64
C LEU A 6 -1.71 -1.41 3.14
N ILE A 7 -2.50 -0.63 3.87
CA ILE A 7 -3.84 -0.19 3.44
C ILE A 7 -3.92 1.32 3.66
N ALA A 8 -4.23 2.07 2.61
CA ALA A 8 -4.48 3.50 2.68
C ALA A 8 -5.94 3.79 2.31
N PHE A 9 -6.66 4.58 3.11
CA PHE A 9 -8.04 4.95 2.79
C PHE A 9 -8.38 6.36 3.29
N PRO A 10 -9.37 7.05 2.67
CA PRO A 10 -9.83 8.34 3.11
C PRO A 10 -10.36 8.26 4.54
N ASP A 11 -9.87 9.14 5.40
CA ASP A 11 -10.26 9.24 6.80
C ASP A 11 -10.36 10.72 7.16
N ALA A 12 -11.57 11.17 7.47
CA ALA A 12 -11.78 12.55 7.89
C ALA A 12 -11.41 12.69 9.36
N ASP A 13 -10.55 13.65 9.67
CA ASP A 13 -10.18 13.95 11.05
C ASP A 13 -11.42 14.23 11.91
N ASP A 14 -11.61 13.43 12.96
CA ASP A 14 -12.70 13.58 13.94
C ASP A 14 -12.35 14.59 15.05
N GLY A 15 -11.19 15.25 14.94
CA GLY A 15 -10.71 16.29 15.86
C GLY A 15 -10.18 15.74 17.18
N LYS A 16 -9.96 14.42 17.28
CA LYS A 16 -9.46 13.73 18.49
C LYS A 16 -8.03 13.23 18.35
N ALA A 17 -7.36 13.53 17.24
CA ALA A 17 -6.04 13.01 16.96
C ALA A 17 -4.97 13.64 17.88
N PRO A 18 -3.95 12.87 18.31
CA PRO A 18 -2.77 13.42 18.98
C PRO A 18 -2.01 14.40 18.07
N PRO A 19 -1.09 15.22 18.61
CA PRO A 19 -0.36 16.21 17.83
C PRO A 19 0.43 15.60 16.67
N ALA A 20 0.48 16.34 15.55
CA ALA A 20 1.20 15.93 14.35
C ALA A 20 2.70 15.79 14.59
N GLU A 21 3.25 14.73 14.05
CA GLU A 21 4.67 14.43 13.92
C GLU A 21 5.08 14.61 12.47
N GLN A 22 6.36 14.95 12.25
CA GLN A 22 6.93 14.90 10.92
C GLN A 22 7.44 13.50 10.63
N PHE A 23 7.38 13.08 9.38
CA PHE A 23 8.08 11.90 8.89
C PHE A 23 9.59 12.01 9.14
N LYS A 24 10.08 11.43 10.24
CA LYS A 24 11.50 11.42 10.61
C LYS A 24 12.19 10.14 10.15
N GLY A 25 13.37 10.28 9.54
CA GLY A 25 14.29 9.16 9.31
C GLY A 25 14.10 8.38 8.00
N ILE A 26 13.60 9.01 6.94
CA ILE A 26 13.33 8.33 5.66
C ILE A 26 14.61 7.88 4.92
N ILE A 27 15.79 8.42 5.24
CA ILE A 27 16.87 8.41 4.25
C ILE A 27 18.06 7.53 4.67
N LYS A 28 18.14 6.33 4.10
CA LYS A 28 19.44 5.74 3.72
C LYS A 28 19.91 6.45 2.45
N ASP A 29 21.07 7.11 2.49
CA ASP A 29 21.83 7.61 1.33
C ASP A 29 21.03 8.19 0.14
N ALA A 30 20.00 9.01 0.40
CA ALA A 30 19.27 9.76 -0.62
C ALA A 30 19.52 11.27 -0.46
N PRO A 31 20.69 11.78 -0.90
CA PRO A 31 21.08 13.18 -0.74
C PRO A 31 20.14 14.18 -1.44
N TYR A 32 19.31 13.69 -2.37
CA TYR A 32 18.33 14.49 -3.11
C TYR A 32 16.89 14.36 -2.59
N PHE A 33 16.65 13.53 -1.57
CA PHE A 33 15.30 13.37 -1.02
C PHE A 33 14.95 14.61 -0.20
N GLN A 34 14.12 15.47 -0.79
CA GLN A 34 13.54 16.60 -0.08
C GLN A 34 12.62 16.06 1.03
N PRO A 35 12.57 16.71 2.21
CA PRO A 35 11.56 16.39 3.21
C PRO A 35 10.19 16.46 2.55
N VAL A 36 9.45 15.34 2.54
CA VAL A 36 8.07 15.36 2.06
C VAL A 36 7.25 16.02 3.16
N ASP A 37 6.57 17.11 2.81
CA ASP A 37 5.68 17.82 3.72
C ASP A 37 4.39 17.01 3.89
N ILE A 38 4.51 15.91 4.65
CA ILE A 38 3.40 15.05 5.06
C ILE A 38 3.36 15.08 6.58
N GLU A 39 2.27 15.61 7.12
CA GLU A 39 1.97 15.55 8.54
C GLU A 39 1.52 14.13 8.89
N LEU A 40 2.15 13.52 9.89
CA LEU A 40 1.87 12.16 10.33
C LEU A 40 1.37 12.20 11.77
N VAL A 41 0.23 11.56 12.05
CA VAL A 41 -0.27 11.36 13.41
C VAL A 41 -0.41 9.87 13.68
N THR A 42 0.27 9.35 14.71
CA THR A 42 0.11 7.96 15.14
C THR A 42 -1.25 7.80 15.84
N LEU A 43 -2.12 6.97 15.26
CA LEU A 43 -3.47 6.71 15.79
C LEU A 43 -3.52 5.51 16.75
N GLY A 44 -2.51 4.63 16.69
CA GLY A 44 -2.35 3.54 17.64
C GLY A 44 -1.63 2.33 17.07
N GLU A 45 -1.19 1.48 17.99
CA GLU A 45 -0.54 0.20 17.72
C GLU A 45 -1.31 -0.91 18.44
N GLU A 46 -1.50 -2.03 17.77
CA GLU A 46 -2.14 -3.21 18.35
C GLU A 46 -1.52 -4.49 17.79
N THR A 47 -1.74 -5.61 18.46
CA THR A 47 -1.45 -6.94 17.93
C THR A 47 -2.72 -7.76 17.98
N ILE A 48 -3.12 -8.30 16.84
CA ILE A 48 -4.35 -9.09 16.69
C ILE A 48 -4.02 -10.46 16.13
N VAL A 49 -4.87 -11.45 16.41
CA VAL A 49 -4.72 -12.81 15.88
C VAL A 49 -5.73 -13.03 14.77
N ILE A 50 -5.26 -13.35 13.57
CA ILE A 50 -6.10 -13.64 12.40
C ILE A 50 -5.61 -14.95 11.76
N GLU A 51 -6.52 -15.91 11.55
CA GLU A 51 -6.18 -17.24 10.99
C GLU A 51 -5.00 -17.94 11.72
N GLY A 52 -4.80 -17.66 13.01
CA GLY A 52 -3.70 -18.21 13.81
C GLY A 52 -2.37 -17.44 13.72
N PHE A 53 -2.31 -16.36 12.92
CA PHE A 53 -1.14 -15.50 12.81
C PHE A 53 -1.26 -14.29 13.73
N ALA A 54 -0.19 -13.99 14.47
CA ALA A 54 -0.07 -12.73 15.19
C ALA A 54 0.29 -11.62 14.19
N VAL A 55 -0.62 -10.68 14.00
CA VAL A 55 -0.48 -9.53 13.11
C VAL A 55 -0.27 -8.28 13.96
N ALA A 56 0.93 -7.71 13.87
CA ALA A 56 1.22 -6.40 14.43
C ALA A 56 0.63 -5.33 13.50
N VAL A 57 -0.14 -4.39 14.05
CA VAL A 57 -0.79 -3.34 13.28
C VAL A 57 -0.41 -1.98 13.84
N THR A 58 0.06 -1.10 12.97
CA THR A 58 0.32 0.31 13.29
C THR A 58 -0.53 1.19 12.38
N ARG A 59 -1.22 2.17 12.96
CA ARG A 59 -2.10 3.08 12.24
C ARG A 59 -1.59 4.51 12.33
N HIS A 60 -1.55 5.18 11.19
CA HIS A 60 -1.19 6.58 11.09
C HIS A 60 -2.25 7.36 10.31
N ARG A 61 -2.38 8.65 10.56
CA ARG A 61 -3.14 9.60 9.75
C ARG A 61 -2.17 10.53 9.03
N TYR A 62 -2.31 10.66 7.72
CA TYR A 62 -1.50 11.54 6.88
C TYR A 62 -2.32 12.75 6.44
N ASP A 63 -1.76 13.95 6.65
CA ASP A 63 -2.33 15.26 6.30
C ASP A 63 -3.78 15.46 6.77
N GLY A 64 -4.19 14.80 7.86
CA GLY A 64 -5.54 14.82 8.40
C GLY A 64 -6.62 14.22 7.47
N ARG A 65 -6.24 13.51 6.40
CA ARG A 65 -7.15 13.12 5.30
C ARG A 65 -7.13 11.64 4.95
N VAL A 66 -6.03 10.95 5.22
CA VAL A 66 -5.85 9.54 4.86
C VAL A 66 -5.37 8.77 6.07
N GLN A 67 -5.97 7.62 6.33
CA GLN A 67 -5.43 6.66 7.29
C GLN A 67 -4.56 5.63 6.56
N MET A 68 -3.33 5.47 7.03
CA MET A 68 -2.37 4.46 6.59
C MET A 68 -2.26 3.38 7.66
N VAL A 69 -2.65 2.16 7.32
CA VAL A 69 -2.57 0.98 8.19
C VAL A 69 -1.42 0.11 7.68
N GLU A 70 -0.43 -0.11 8.54
CA GLU A 70 0.65 -1.06 8.30
C GLU A 70 0.40 -2.31 9.13
N CYS A 71 0.30 -3.45 8.45
CA CYS A 71 0.11 -4.75 9.09
C CYS A 71 1.33 -5.64 8.84
N ARG A 72 1.89 -6.24 9.88
CA ARG A 72 3.07 -7.09 9.81
C ARG A 72 2.85 -8.45 10.44
N TYR A 73 3.23 -9.50 9.73
CA TYR A 73 3.13 -10.88 10.22
C TYR A 73 4.17 -11.80 9.60
N SER A 74 4.64 -12.76 10.38
CA SER A 74 5.66 -13.72 9.96
C SER A 74 5.05 -14.91 9.23
N LEU A 75 5.79 -15.41 8.23
CA LEU A 75 5.48 -16.63 7.49
C LEU A 75 6.72 -17.52 7.37
N ASP A 76 6.51 -18.82 7.56
CA ASP A 76 7.56 -19.84 7.42
C ASP A 76 7.95 -20.04 5.95
N ASN A 77 6.96 -20.14 5.05
CA ASN A 77 7.19 -20.24 3.61
C ASN A 77 6.18 -19.39 2.81
N PRO A 78 6.54 -18.18 2.36
CA PRO A 78 5.62 -17.28 1.67
C PRO A 78 5.17 -17.78 0.29
N PHE A 79 5.84 -18.78 -0.29
CA PHE A 79 5.55 -19.28 -1.63
C PHE A 79 4.68 -20.56 -1.62
N ALA A 80 4.35 -21.09 -0.45
CA ALA A 80 3.48 -22.24 -0.35
C ALA A 80 2.04 -21.89 -0.78
N SER A 81 1.37 -22.78 -1.51
CA SER A 81 0.00 -22.56 -1.99
C SER A 81 -1.02 -22.39 -0.86
N SER A 82 -0.80 -23.07 0.28
CA SER A 82 -1.59 -22.90 1.51
C SER A 82 -1.45 -21.49 2.10
N VAL A 83 -0.28 -20.88 1.94
CA VAL A 83 0.04 -19.56 2.47
C VAL A 83 -0.58 -18.45 1.64
N LEU A 84 -0.69 -18.63 0.32
CA LEU A 84 -1.47 -17.70 -0.53
C LEU A 84 -2.94 -17.62 -0.07
N GLN A 85 -3.56 -18.75 0.25
CA GLN A 85 -4.94 -18.78 0.77
C GLN A 85 -5.06 -18.10 2.13
N ALA A 86 -4.13 -18.40 3.05
CA ALA A 86 -4.11 -17.76 4.37
C ALA A 86 -3.94 -16.24 4.23
N ARG A 87 -3.02 -15.78 3.36
CA ARG A 87 -2.81 -14.37 3.08
C ARG A 87 -4.08 -13.68 2.58
N THR A 88 -4.76 -14.24 1.58
CA THR A 88 -6.01 -13.64 1.06
C THR A 88 -7.04 -13.48 2.18
N LYS A 89 -7.20 -14.48 3.05
CA LYS A 89 -8.12 -14.39 4.20
C LYS A 89 -7.68 -13.34 5.22
N ILE A 90 -6.39 -13.28 5.55
CA ILE A 90 -5.85 -12.28 6.47
C ILE A 90 -6.07 -10.87 5.92
N GLN A 91 -5.76 -10.64 4.64
CA GLN A 91 -5.96 -9.35 3.98
C GLN A 91 -7.44 -8.96 3.97
N ALA A 92 -8.34 -9.86 3.59
CA ALA A 92 -9.78 -9.60 3.63
C ALA A 92 -10.29 -9.26 5.04
N ALA A 93 -9.79 -9.96 6.08
CA ALA A 93 -10.12 -9.67 7.47
C ALA A 93 -9.59 -8.30 7.93
N LEU A 94 -8.36 -7.93 7.53
CA LEU A 94 -7.76 -6.63 7.83
C LEU A 94 -8.52 -5.50 7.12
N GLN A 95 -8.82 -5.65 5.83
CA GLN A 95 -9.66 -4.71 5.09
C GLN A 95 -11.01 -4.53 5.79
N SER A 96 -11.66 -5.62 6.19
CA SER A 96 -12.96 -5.55 6.87
C SER A 96 -12.91 -4.94 8.26
N ARG A 97 -11.77 -5.01 8.92
CA ARG A 97 -11.59 -4.43 10.26
C ARG A 97 -11.34 -2.93 10.20
N TYR A 98 -10.56 -2.47 9.22
CA TYR A 98 -10.04 -1.11 9.21
C TYR A 98 -10.70 -0.20 8.18
N VAL A 99 -11.08 -0.71 7.01
CA VAL A 99 -11.65 0.12 5.94
C VAL A 99 -13.17 0.19 6.11
N PRO A 100 -13.76 1.39 6.21
CA PRO A 100 -15.21 1.53 6.29
C PRO A 100 -15.93 0.89 5.10
N GLU A 101 -17.09 0.30 5.34
CA GLU A 101 -17.87 -0.42 4.30
C GLU A 101 -18.16 0.45 3.07
N THR A 102 -18.53 1.72 3.29
CA THR A 102 -18.80 2.67 2.20
C THR A 102 -17.57 2.91 1.32
N ILE A 103 -16.38 3.00 1.93
CA ILE A 103 -15.12 3.15 1.21
C ILE A 103 -14.78 1.87 0.44
N ARG A 104 -14.94 0.69 1.07
CA ARG A 104 -14.72 -0.60 0.39
C ARG A 104 -15.61 -0.76 -0.83
N GLN A 105 -16.90 -0.43 -0.71
CA GLN A 105 -17.86 -0.51 -1.82
C GLN A 105 -17.51 0.46 -2.96
N SER A 106 -16.97 1.65 -2.62
CA SER A 106 -16.52 2.61 -3.64
C SER A 106 -15.18 2.24 -4.29
N GLY A 107 -14.41 1.33 -3.68
CA GLY A 107 -13.05 1.00 -4.11
C GLY A 107 -12.02 2.13 -3.91
N LEU A 108 -12.37 3.20 -3.19
CA LEU A 108 -11.50 4.35 -2.95
C LEU A 108 -10.54 4.09 -1.78
N PHE A 109 -9.69 3.08 -1.94
CA PHE A 109 -8.60 2.76 -1.05
C PHE A 109 -7.46 2.16 -1.86
N GLU A 110 -6.25 2.18 -1.31
CA GLU A 110 -5.08 1.53 -1.88
C GLU A 110 -4.62 0.42 -0.95
N GLU A 111 -4.12 -0.65 -1.54
CA GLU A 111 -3.50 -1.74 -0.83
C GLU A 111 -2.19 -2.16 -1.48
N TYR A 112 -1.22 -2.57 -0.66
CA TYR A 112 0.09 -2.94 -1.18
C TYR A 112 0.76 -3.98 -0.31
N SER A 113 1.25 -5.05 -0.93
CA SER A 113 1.86 -6.17 -0.22
C SER A 113 3.36 -6.22 -0.44
N ILE A 114 4.11 -6.33 0.65
CA ILE A 114 5.57 -6.29 0.64
C ILE A 114 6.09 -7.55 1.30
N LEU A 115 6.93 -8.32 0.60
CA LEU A 115 7.68 -9.42 1.18
C LEU A 115 9.00 -8.91 1.74
N LEU A 116 9.19 -9.03 3.05
CA LEU A 116 10.41 -8.66 3.76
C LEU A 116 11.30 -9.90 3.93
N VAL A 117 12.50 -9.82 3.36
CA VAL A 117 13.48 -10.90 3.33
C VAL A 117 14.74 -10.46 4.08
N HIS A 118 15.03 -11.12 5.21
CA HIS A 118 16.20 -10.79 6.04
C HIS A 118 17.51 -11.23 5.41
N GLU A 119 17.47 -12.33 4.67
CA GLU A 119 18.68 -12.91 4.09
C GLU A 119 18.34 -13.65 2.79
N ALA A 120 19.04 -13.29 1.72
CA ALA A 120 18.90 -13.89 0.40
C ALA A 120 20.25 -14.45 -0.04
N ARG A 121 20.40 -15.78 0.02
CA ARG A 121 21.64 -16.48 -0.36
C ARG A 121 21.51 -17.17 -1.72
N PRO A 122 22.59 -17.24 -2.52
CA PRO A 122 23.94 -16.70 -2.25
C PRO A 122 24.08 -15.19 -2.50
N THR A 123 23.28 -14.63 -3.41
CA THR A 123 23.12 -13.18 -3.62
C THR A 123 21.64 -12.86 -3.83
N PRO A 124 21.20 -11.62 -3.62
CA PRO A 124 19.82 -11.21 -3.86
C PRO A 124 19.28 -11.60 -5.24
N ASP A 125 20.03 -11.38 -6.33
CA ASP A 125 19.55 -11.70 -7.68
C ASP A 125 19.38 -13.19 -7.90
N LYS A 126 20.37 -13.99 -7.49
CA LYS A 126 20.30 -15.45 -7.62
C LYS A 126 19.15 -16.03 -6.82
N TRP A 127 18.85 -15.43 -5.68
CA TRP A 127 17.70 -15.81 -4.88
C TRP A 127 16.38 -15.44 -5.59
N ILE A 128 16.28 -14.26 -6.22
CA ILE A 128 15.11 -13.88 -7.01
C ILE A 128 14.92 -14.82 -8.20
N GLU A 129 15.98 -15.09 -8.97
CA GLU A 129 15.95 -16.01 -10.11
C GLU A 129 15.48 -17.41 -9.69
N LYS A 130 15.99 -17.92 -8.56
CA LYS A 130 15.59 -19.23 -8.02
C LYS A 130 14.12 -19.27 -7.62
N ASN A 131 13.56 -18.17 -7.10
CA ASN A 131 12.20 -18.11 -6.59
C ASN A 131 11.24 -17.36 -7.53
N ALA A 132 11.62 -17.15 -8.79
CA ALA A 132 10.96 -16.22 -9.70
C ALA A 132 9.44 -16.44 -9.81
N LEU A 133 9.00 -17.68 -10.04
CA LEU A 133 7.58 -18.01 -10.12
C LEU A 133 6.83 -17.75 -8.80
N GLY A 134 7.44 -18.11 -7.66
CA GLY A 134 6.86 -17.87 -6.35
C GLY A 134 6.73 -16.39 -6.02
N LEU A 135 7.72 -15.59 -6.44
CA LEU A 135 7.71 -14.13 -6.29
C LEU A 135 6.69 -13.47 -7.20
N ALA A 136 6.58 -13.90 -8.46
CA ALA A 136 5.55 -13.39 -9.38
C ALA A 136 4.14 -13.65 -8.85
N ASN A 137 3.86 -14.90 -8.42
CA ASN A 137 2.59 -15.28 -7.79
C ASN A 137 2.33 -14.50 -6.50
N PHE A 138 3.38 -14.24 -5.71
CA PHE A 138 3.25 -13.42 -4.51
C PHE A 138 2.87 -11.97 -4.85
N ILE A 139 3.59 -11.34 -5.76
CA ILE A 139 3.43 -9.92 -6.08
C ILE A 139 2.04 -9.66 -6.65
N ARG A 140 1.64 -10.42 -7.68
CA ARG A 140 0.35 -10.26 -8.37
C ARG A 140 -0.82 -10.94 -7.68
N SER A 141 -0.57 -11.62 -6.55
CA SER A 141 -1.57 -12.41 -5.80
C SER A 141 -2.38 -13.39 -6.67
N GLN A 142 -1.80 -13.84 -7.78
CA GLN A 142 -2.41 -14.74 -8.76
C GLN A 142 -1.79 -16.15 -8.62
N ARG A 143 -2.54 -17.15 -9.09
CA ARG A 143 -2.10 -18.56 -9.12
C ARG A 143 -1.65 -19.01 -10.51
N ASP A 144 -1.63 -18.09 -11.46
CA ASP A 144 -1.56 -18.39 -12.88
C ASP A 144 -0.18 -18.87 -13.33
N VAL A 145 -0.16 -19.45 -14.52
CA VAL A 145 1.06 -19.80 -15.23
C VAL A 145 1.52 -18.55 -15.96
N PHE A 146 2.36 -17.75 -15.32
CA PHE A 146 3.05 -16.66 -16.00
C PHE A 146 3.96 -17.21 -17.09
N ASP A 147 3.92 -16.60 -18.27
CA ASP A 147 4.94 -16.87 -19.26
C ASP A 147 6.28 -16.20 -18.88
N LYS A 148 7.32 -16.46 -19.67
CA LYS A 148 8.66 -15.93 -19.36
C LYS A 148 8.74 -14.41 -19.51
N GLU A 149 7.98 -13.82 -20.42
CA GLU A 149 8.01 -12.38 -20.68
C GLU A 149 7.31 -11.63 -19.55
N GLU A 150 6.13 -12.13 -19.16
CA GLU A 150 5.35 -11.62 -18.04
C GLU A 150 6.11 -11.75 -16.71
N MET A 151 6.77 -12.88 -16.47
CA MET A 151 7.66 -13.02 -15.31
C MET A 151 8.81 -12.02 -15.32
N ASN A 152 9.40 -11.76 -16.50
CA ASN A 152 10.50 -10.80 -16.62
C ASN A 152 10.02 -9.36 -16.40
N GLU A 153 8.78 -9.03 -16.78
CA GLU A 153 8.15 -7.75 -16.51
C GLU A 153 7.95 -7.55 -15.01
N ILE A 154 7.25 -8.47 -14.35
CA ILE A 154 6.95 -8.42 -12.90
C ILE A 154 8.24 -8.31 -12.09
N LEU A 155 9.27 -9.06 -12.48
CA LEU A 155 10.54 -9.09 -11.77
C LEU A 155 11.56 -8.12 -12.34
N GLY A 156 11.21 -7.27 -13.30
CA GLY A 156 12.16 -6.45 -14.06
C GLY A 156 12.61 -5.19 -13.32
N SER A 157 11.71 -4.58 -12.56
CA SER A 157 11.98 -3.34 -11.84
C SER A 157 12.66 -3.62 -10.49
N ARG A 158 14.00 -3.56 -10.49
CA ARG A 158 14.86 -3.82 -9.33
C ARG A 158 15.80 -2.65 -9.08
N THR A 159 15.95 -2.28 -7.82
CA THR A 159 16.92 -1.28 -7.35
C THR A 159 17.87 -1.93 -6.35
N ARG A 160 19.18 -1.72 -6.51
CA ARG A 160 20.21 -2.20 -5.58
C ARG A 160 20.85 -1.03 -4.86
N TYR A 161 20.84 -1.09 -3.53
CA TYR A 161 21.52 -0.13 -2.68
C TYR A 161 22.92 -0.62 -2.28
N SER A 162 23.12 -1.94 -2.24
CA SER A 162 24.42 -2.57 -1.96
C SER A 162 24.51 -3.96 -2.59
N ALA A 163 25.60 -4.69 -2.31
CA ALA A 163 25.75 -6.07 -2.76
C ALA A 163 24.71 -7.03 -2.11
N GLU A 164 24.23 -6.69 -0.92
CA GLU A 164 23.34 -7.51 -0.10
C GLU A 164 21.90 -6.98 -0.04
N GLU A 165 21.67 -5.74 -0.45
CA GLU A 165 20.36 -5.09 -0.44
C GLU A 165 19.77 -4.95 -1.84
N LEU A 166 18.50 -5.33 -1.98
CA LEU A 166 17.76 -5.22 -3.23
C LEU A 166 16.28 -5.01 -2.94
N THR A 167 15.71 -4.00 -3.57
CA THR A 167 14.26 -3.75 -3.56
C THR A 167 13.71 -3.99 -4.96
N LEU A 168 12.76 -4.92 -5.08
CA LEU A 168 12.01 -5.22 -6.29
C LEU A 168 10.61 -4.63 -6.13
N ILE A 169 10.16 -3.85 -7.10
CA ILE A 169 8.93 -3.09 -7.03
C ILE A 169 8.08 -3.41 -8.26
N ASP A 170 6.82 -3.77 -8.02
CA ASP A 170 5.79 -3.92 -9.04
C ASP A 170 4.55 -3.10 -8.61
N TRP A 171 3.55 -3.02 -9.48
CA TRP A 171 2.34 -2.24 -9.22
C TRP A 171 1.48 -2.85 -8.11
N GLU A 172 1.50 -4.17 -7.92
CA GLU A 172 0.65 -4.86 -6.93
C GLU A 172 1.40 -5.25 -5.64
N GLY A 173 2.73 -5.22 -5.67
CA GLY A 173 3.54 -5.53 -4.50
C GLY A 173 5.03 -5.34 -4.69
N ALA A 174 5.78 -5.58 -3.62
CA ALA A 174 7.22 -5.43 -3.60
C ALA A 174 7.90 -6.56 -2.83
N VAL A 175 9.21 -6.66 -3.02
CA VAL A 175 10.10 -7.53 -2.25
C VAL A 175 11.26 -6.69 -1.79
N ILE A 176 11.49 -6.61 -0.49
CA ILE A 176 12.63 -5.91 0.09
C ILE A 176 13.56 -6.94 0.71
N ILE A 177 14.74 -7.06 0.14
CA ILE A 177 15.85 -7.84 0.70
C ILE A 177 16.78 -6.85 1.39
N ALA A 178 16.85 -6.92 2.71
CA ALA A 178 17.75 -6.11 3.51
C ALA A 178 18.29 -6.90 4.70
N PRO A 179 19.62 -6.99 4.86
CA PRO A 179 20.23 -7.57 6.05
C PRO A 179 19.79 -6.85 7.33
N LYS A 180 19.81 -7.56 8.46
CA LYS A 180 19.52 -7.01 9.80
C LYS A 180 18.13 -6.37 9.94
N ALA A 181 17.19 -6.72 9.06
CA ALA A 181 15.81 -6.24 9.06
C ALA A 181 15.65 -4.71 8.90
N ASP A 182 16.57 -4.08 8.17
CA ASP A 182 16.58 -2.63 7.98
C ASP A 182 15.71 -2.18 6.78
N TYR A 183 14.39 -2.31 6.96
CA TYR A 183 13.37 -2.07 5.92
C TYR A 183 12.69 -0.70 6.01
N ARG A 184 13.02 0.09 7.04
CA ARG A 184 12.19 1.24 7.46
C ARG A 184 12.06 2.29 6.36
N SER A 185 13.16 2.62 5.70
CA SER A 185 13.21 3.60 4.61
C SER A 185 12.42 3.16 3.39
N ASP A 186 12.61 1.91 2.94
CA ASP A 186 11.89 1.35 1.78
C ASP A 186 10.38 1.28 2.04
N ILE A 187 9.95 0.82 3.22
CA ILE A 187 8.53 0.77 3.59
C ILE A 187 7.94 2.19 3.66
N ALA A 188 8.69 3.16 4.20
CA ALA A 188 8.24 4.55 4.23
C ALA A 188 8.03 5.12 2.83
N LEU A 189 8.95 4.85 1.89
CA LEU A 189 8.81 5.27 0.50
C LEU A 189 7.57 4.66 -0.16
N LEU A 190 7.33 3.36 0.04
CA LEU A 190 6.16 2.66 -0.50
C LEU A 190 4.85 3.18 0.11
N LYS A 191 4.83 3.50 1.41
CA LYS A 191 3.69 4.17 2.06
C LYS A 191 3.40 5.54 1.44
N ILE A 192 4.44 6.34 1.20
CA ILE A 192 4.29 7.65 0.57
C ILE A 192 3.75 7.49 -0.86
N GLY A 193 4.27 6.53 -1.63
CA GLY A 193 3.76 6.22 -2.98
C GLY A 193 2.27 5.91 -2.97
N ASN A 194 1.83 4.96 -2.12
CA ASN A 194 0.43 4.59 -1.98
C ASN A 194 -0.45 5.76 -1.49
N TYR A 195 0.07 6.58 -0.57
CA TYR A 195 -0.62 7.79 -0.14
C TYR A 195 -0.84 8.78 -1.29
N GLN A 196 0.19 9.04 -2.11
CA GLN A 196 0.05 9.96 -3.24
C GLN A 196 -0.92 9.43 -4.30
N LEU A 197 -0.89 8.12 -4.59
CA LEU A 197 -1.84 7.48 -5.51
C LEU A 197 -3.29 7.69 -5.04
N LEU A 198 -3.57 7.38 -3.77
CA LEU A 198 -4.89 7.60 -3.20
C LEU A 198 -5.30 9.07 -3.25
N ARG A 199 -4.39 9.98 -2.90
CA ARG A 199 -4.63 11.42 -2.91
C ARG A 199 -5.02 11.92 -4.31
N TYR A 200 -4.37 11.42 -5.37
CA TYR A 200 -4.75 11.74 -6.75
C TYR A 200 -6.14 11.20 -7.10
N ARG A 201 -6.48 9.96 -6.70
CA ARG A 201 -7.83 9.40 -6.92
C ARG A 201 -8.92 10.16 -6.16
N MET A 202 -8.62 10.60 -4.93
CA MET A 202 -9.53 11.45 -4.16
C MET A 202 -9.76 12.82 -4.83
N LEU A 203 -8.69 13.41 -5.40
CA LEU A 203 -8.79 14.66 -6.14
C LEU A 203 -9.62 14.48 -7.41
N ASP A 204 -9.36 13.43 -8.17
CA ASP A 204 -10.10 13.08 -9.39
C ASP A 204 -11.60 12.94 -9.10
N LYS A 205 -11.95 12.14 -8.08
CA LYS A 205 -13.32 12.01 -7.60
C LYS A 205 -13.95 13.35 -7.20
N SER A 206 -13.19 14.21 -6.52
CA SER A 206 -13.68 15.54 -6.12
C SER A 206 -13.95 16.45 -7.32
N ILE A 207 -13.18 16.31 -8.40
CA ILE A 207 -13.38 17.03 -9.65
C ILE A 207 -14.64 16.51 -10.36
N GLU A 208 -14.80 15.18 -10.46
CA GLU A 208 -16.01 14.55 -11.02
C GLU A 208 -17.27 15.01 -10.28
N ASP A 209 -17.27 14.92 -8.95
CA ASP A 209 -18.40 15.36 -8.10
C ASP A 209 -18.72 16.85 -8.29
N LEU A 210 -17.72 17.69 -8.58
CA LEU A 210 -17.91 19.12 -8.84
C LEU A 210 -18.49 19.36 -10.24
N LEU A 211 -18.03 18.63 -11.25
CA LEU A 211 -18.55 18.71 -12.61
C LEU A 211 -20.02 18.28 -12.68
N ASP A 212 -20.39 17.21 -11.96
CA ASP A 212 -21.77 16.74 -11.88
C ASP A 212 -22.70 17.79 -11.27
N LYS A 213 -22.29 18.44 -10.17
CA LYS A 213 -23.06 19.54 -9.55
C LYS A 213 -23.25 20.72 -10.49
N ILE A 214 -22.22 21.08 -11.25
CA ILE A 214 -22.30 22.15 -12.25
C ILE A 214 -23.30 21.76 -13.33
N ASN A 215 -23.21 20.53 -13.83
CA ASN A 215 -24.07 20.00 -14.86
C ASN A 215 -25.56 20.04 -14.44
N GLU A 216 -25.86 19.54 -13.24
CA GLU A 216 -27.20 19.59 -12.65
C GLU A 216 -27.76 21.03 -12.56
N SER A 217 -26.93 21.98 -12.10
CA SER A 217 -27.30 23.40 -12.00
C SER A 217 -27.66 24.02 -13.36
N PHE A 218 -26.87 23.73 -14.41
CA PHE A 218 -27.14 24.23 -15.76
C PHE A 218 -28.41 23.65 -16.37
N PHE A 219 -28.69 22.36 -16.15
CA PHE A 219 -29.88 21.70 -16.69
C PHE A 219 -31.17 22.00 -15.92
N GLN A 220 -31.10 22.24 -14.61
CA GLN A 220 -32.26 22.73 -13.83
C GLN A 220 -32.69 24.14 -14.25
N ASN A 221 -31.74 25.01 -14.62
CA ASN A 221 -32.05 26.38 -15.07
C ASN A 221 -32.66 26.48 -16.47
N ARG A 222 -32.56 25.44 -17.32
CA ARG A 222 -33.20 25.43 -18.66
C ARG A 222 -34.69 25.09 -18.67
N ARG A 223 -35.27 24.62 -17.55
CA ARG A 223 -36.66 24.14 -17.46
C ARG A 223 -37.72 25.20 -17.09
N ARG A 224 -37.38 26.49 -17.03
CA ARG A 224 -38.39 27.56 -16.91
C ARG A 224 -38.56 28.31 -18.23
N PRO A 225 -39.60 28.01 -19.04
CA PRO A 225 -40.04 28.98 -20.03
C PRO A 225 -40.50 30.21 -19.26
N ARG A 226 -39.93 31.39 -19.56
CA ARG A 226 -40.55 32.65 -19.17
C ARG A 226 -41.93 32.68 -19.83
N ALA A 227 -42.99 32.75 -19.05
CA ALA A 227 -44.29 33.14 -19.56
C ALA A 227 -44.14 34.56 -20.12
N THR A 228 -44.10 34.67 -21.45
CA THR A 228 -44.25 35.95 -22.15
C THR A 228 -45.65 36.46 -21.89
N ARG A 229 -45.71 37.63 -21.26
CA ARG A 229 -46.92 38.40 -20.96
C ARG A 229 -47.46 39.06 -22.22
#